data_AF-A0AAP0J8C2-F1
#
_entry.id   AF-A0AAP0J8C2-F1
#
_cell.length_a   1.000
_cell.length_b   1.000
_cell.length_c   1.000
_cell.angle_alpha   90.00
_cell.angle_beta   90.00
_cell.angle_gamma   90.00
#
_symmetry.space_group_name_H-M   'P 1'
#
loop_
_entity.id
_entity.type
_entity.pdbx_description
1 polymer ?
#
loop_
_entity_poly.entity_id
_entity_poly.type
_entity_poly.pdbx_seq_one_letter_code
_entity_poly.pdbx_strand_id
1 'polypeptide(L)'
;MIEAKKLMKMARKWQKAAAIGRIRRISLRRSNSKHAKGRCGEVVADKGHFVVYTIDKKRFVIPLKFLSSDIFKELFRMSAEEFGLPGNGPITLPCDSVFMEYVVWLVRGHVSKDLESALLMSLATGRCCSSSILSQSNDTCQPLVQSF
;
A
#
# COMPACT_ATOMS: atom_id res chain seq x y z
N MET A 1 -8.53 -7.55 32.57
CA MET A 1 -8.60 -8.84 31.84
C MET A 1 -10.03 -9.05 31.37
N ILE A 2 -10.28 -9.31 30.08
CA ILE A 2 -11.66 -9.50 29.57
C ILE A 2 -12.15 -10.91 29.97
N GLU A 3 -13.30 -10.99 30.63
CA GLU A 3 -13.90 -12.28 31.04
C GLU A 3 -14.32 -13.11 29.80
N ALA A 4 -13.99 -14.41 29.79
CA ALA A 4 -14.26 -15.32 28.68
C ALA A 4 -15.75 -15.35 28.26
N LYS A 5 -16.67 -15.12 29.21
CA LYS A 5 -18.12 -15.05 28.95
C LYS A 5 -18.49 -13.89 28.02
N LYS A 6 -17.76 -12.78 28.08
CA LYS A 6 -17.95 -11.61 27.21
C LYS A 6 -17.55 -11.94 25.77
N LEU A 7 -16.46 -12.68 25.59
CA LEU A 7 -16.00 -13.15 24.28
C LEU A 7 -17.00 -14.11 23.63
N MET A 8 -17.54 -15.06 24.39
CA MET A 8 -18.56 -16.01 23.90
C MET A 8 -19.86 -15.31 23.48
N LYS A 9 -20.26 -14.25 24.18
CA LYS A 9 -21.41 -13.42 23.78
C LYS A 9 -21.15 -12.66 22.47
N MET A 10 -19.94 -12.15 22.29
CA MET A 10 -19.55 -11.51 21.04
C MET A 10 -19.56 -12.52 19.89
N ALA A 11 -18.89 -13.66 20.02
CA ALA A 11 -18.85 -14.71 18.98
C ALA A 11 -20.26 -15.13 18.51
N ARG A 12 -21.22 -15.30 19.43
CA ARG A 12 -22.61 -15.61 19.09
C ARG A 12 -23.31 -14.51 18.30
N LYS A 13 -23.05 -13.23 18.60
CA LYS A 13 -23.60 -12.11 17.81
C LYS A 13 -23.04 -12.10 16.39
N TRP A 14 -21.75 -12.38 16.23
CA TRP A 14 -21.08 -12.42 14.93
C TRP A 14 -21.58 -13.61 14.09
N GLN A 15 -21.81 -14.78 14.69
CA GLN A 15 -22.43 -15.92 14.00
C GLN A 15 -23.85 -15.61 13.51
N LYS A 16 -24.68 -14.91 14.31
CA LYS A 16 -26.03 -14.51 13.89
C LYS A 16 -25.99 -13.51 12.73
N ALA A 17 -25.10 -12.52 12.77
CA ALA A 17 -24.90 -11.57 11.67
C ALA A 17 -24.44 -12.28 10.38
N ALA A 18 -23.51 -13.23 10.48
CA ALA A 18 -23.03 -14.01 9.34
C ALA A 18 -24.09 -14.97 8.77
N ALA A 19 -25.02 -15.46 9.60
CA ALA A 19 -26.13 -16.30 9.13
C ALA A 19 -27.19 -15.49 8.36
N ILE A 20 -27.49 -14.26 8.80
CA ILE A 20 -28.43 -13.35 8.12
C ILE A 20 -27.91 -12.98 6.71
N GLY A 21 -26.59 -12.83 6.55
CA GLY A 21 -25.96 -12.56 5.25
C GLY A 21 -25.91 -13.73 4.26
N ARG A 22 -26.35 -14.95 4.64
CA ARG A 22 -26.29 -16.15 3.78
C ARG A 22 -27.56 -16.42 2.95
N ILE A 23 -28.63 -15.64 3.09
CA ILE A 23 -29.84 -15.76 2.25
C ILE A 23 -29.63 -14.98 0.93
N ARG A 24 -28.61 -15.37 0.15
CA ARG A 24 -28.55 -15.19 -1.32
C ARG A 24 -27.79 -16.37 -1.92
N ARG A 25 -28.43 -17.52 -1.83
CA ARG A 25 -28.02 -18.77 -2.46
C ARG A 25 -28.16 -18.61 -3.98
N ILE A 26 -27.03 -18.52 -4.65
CA ILE A 26 -26.70 -18.97 -6.01
C ILE A 26 -27.92 -19.30 -6.90
N SER A 27 -28.24 -18.40 -7.82
CA SER A 27 -28.63 -18.82 -9.17
C SER A 27 -27.42 -18.59 -10.08
N LEU A 28 -26.59 -19.62 -10.23
CA LEU A 28 -25.59 -19.70 -11.29
C LEU A 28 -26.35 -19.78 -12.61
N ARG A 29 -26.73 -18.63 -13.16
CA ARG A 29 -27.38 -18.56 -14.47
C ARG A 29 -26.28 -18.64 -15.53
N ARG A 30 -25.99 -19.88 -15.95
CA ARG A 30 -25.21 -20.18 -17.15
C ARG A 30 -25.93 -19.54 -18.34
N SER A 31 -25.35 -18.49 -18.92
CA SER A 31 -25.84 -17.91 -20.17
C SER A 31 -24.69 -17.37 -21.00
N ASN A 32 -24.46 -18.06 -22.11
CA ASN A 32 -23.59 -17.70 -23.21
C ASN A 32 -24.42 -16.84 -24.18
N SER A 33 -24.12 -15.56 -24.37
CA SER A 33 -24.51 -14.82 -25.59
C SER A 33 -23.97 -13.39 -25.62
N LYS A 34 -23.72 -12.96 -26.84
CA LYS A 34 -23.00 -11.78 -27.29
C LYS A 34 -23.77 -10.46 -27.04
N HIS A 35 -22.97 -9.39 -27.02
CA HIS A 35 -23.24 -8.03 -27.50
C HIS A 35 -23.90 -6.97 -26.59
N ALA A 36 -23.32 -5.77 -26.75
CA ALA A 36 -23.90 -4.42 -26.63
C ALA A 36 -23.93 -3.71 -25.27
N LYS A 37 -22.92 -2.83 -25.12
CA LYS A 37 -23.03 -1.38 -24.95
C LYS A 37 -23.82 -0.85 -23.74
N GLY A 38 -23.07 -0.29 -22.80
CA GLY A 38 -23.51 0.86 -21.99
C GLY A 38 -23.24 0.70 -20.50
N ARG A 39 -22.25 1.43 -19.99
CA ARG A 39 -22.31 2.30 -18.79
C ARG A 39 -20.91 2.72 -18.37
N CYS A 40 -20.87 3.85 -17.65
CA CYS A 40 -19.72 4.51 -17.04
C CYS A 40 -18.58 3.55 -16.67
N GLY A 41 -17.36 4.00 -16.93
CA GLY A 41 -16.11 3.28 -16.71
C GLY A 41 -15.86 2.92 -15.25
N GLU A 42 -16.64 1.99 -14.72
CA GLU A 42 -16.12 1.02 -13.78
C GLU A 42 -15.17 0.15 -14.59
N VAL A 43 -13.91 0.55 -14.63
CA VAL A 43 -12.81 -0.37 -14.94
C VAL A 43 -12.84 -1.36 -13.78
N VAL A 44 -13.74 -2.34 -13.88
CA VAL A 44 -13.79 -3.54 -13.07
C VAL A 44 -12.39 -4.10 -13.21
N ALA A 45 -11.63 -4.10 -12.12
CA ALA A 45 -10.32 -4.71 -12.13
C ALA A 45 -10.51 -6.15 -12.62
N ASP A 46 -10.04 -6.44 -13.83
CA ASP A 46 -10.01 -7.79 -14.37
C ASP A 46 -9.37 -8.67 -13.31
N LYS A 47 -10.06 -9.75 -12.93
CA LYS A 47 -9.70 -10.64 -11.82
C LYS A 47 -8.19 -10.85 -11.81
N GLY A 48 -7.50 -10.34 -10.79
CA GLY A 48 -6.04 -10.36 -10.75
C GLY A 48 -5.35 -9.00 -10.74
N HIS A 49 -6.06 -7.88 -10.65
CA HIS A 49 -5.48 -6.53 -10.53
C HIS A 49 -6.00 -5.77 -9.30
N PHE A 50 -5.19 -4.83 -8.81
CA PHE A 50 -5.58 -3.83 -7.83
C PHE A 50 -5.38 -2.43 -8.41
N VAL A 51 -5.98 -1.43 -7.77
CA VAL A 51 -5.92 -0.04 -8.20
C VAL A 51 -5.22 0.78 -7.15
N VAL A 52 -4.26 1.60 -7.56
CA VAL A 52 -3.63 2.62 -6.71
C VAL A 52 -3.73 3.99 -7.37
N TYR A 53 -3.72 5.01 -6.53
CA TYR A 53 -3.65 6.40 -6.91
C TYR A 53 -2.33 7.00 -6.44
N THR A 54 -1.82 7.95 -7.18
CA THR A 54 -0.63 8.75 -6.81
C THR A 54 -1.07 10.10 -6.25
N ILE A 55 -0.12 10.91 -5.73
CA ILE A 55 -0.43 12.23 -5.14
C ILE A 55 -1.01 13.22 -6.16
N ASP A 56 -0.66 13.06 -7.44
CA ASP A 56 -1.23 13.79 -8.58
C ASP A 56 -2.59 13.22 -9.04
N LYS A 57 -3.18 12.31 -8.24
CA LYS A 57 -4.50 11.68 -8.44
C LYS A 57 -4.58 10.83 -9.72
N LYS A 58 -3.45 10.45 -10.30
CA LYS A 58 -3.41 9.53 -11.45
C LYS A 58 -3.72 8.11 -11.00
N ARG A 59 -4.52 7.39 -11.79
CA ARG A 59 -4.97 6.03 -11.51
C ARG A 59 -4.07 5.01 -12.20
N PHE A 60 -3.58 4.02 -11.45
CA PHE A 60 -2.80 2.89 -11.96
C PHE A 60 -3.51 1.56 -11.68
N VAL A 61 -3.58 0.68 -12.68
CA VAL A 61 -4.11 -0.68 -12.56
C VAL A 61 -2.94 -1.66 -12.59
N ILE A 62 -2.75 -2.39 -11.51
CA ILE A 62 -1.53 -3.15 -11.26
C ILE A 62 -1.87 -4.61 -10.99
N PRO A 63 -1.19 -5.58 -11.62
CA PRO A 63 -1.42 -6.99 -11.34
C PRO A 63 -1.14 -7.34 -9.87
N LEU A 64 -1.97 -8.19 -9.25
CA LEU A 64 -1.81 -8.65 -7.86
C LEU A 64 -0.47 -9.34 -7.61
N LYS A 65 0.19 -9.89 -8.64
CA LYS A 65 1.56 -10.42 -8.54
C LYS A 65 2.58 -9.39 -8.03
N PHE A 66 2.28 -8.10 -8.11
CA PHE A 66 3.18 -7.05 -7.61
C PHE A 66 3.07 -6.84 -6.11
N LEU A 67 2.03 -7.37 -5.44
CA LEU A 67 1.93 -7.32 -3.98
C LEU A 67 3.05 -8.09 -3.27
N SER A 68 3.69 -9.06 -3.95
CA SER A 68 4.86 -9.77 -3.41
C SER A 68 6.17 -9.03 -3.60
N SER A 69 6.22 -7.99 -4.45
CA SER A 69 7.42 -7.16 -4.66
C SER A 69 7.70 -6.34 -3.41
N ASP A 70 8.94 -6.36 -2.95
CA ASP A 70 9.35 -5.59 -1.76
C ASP A 70 9.21 -4.08 -1.98
N ILE A 71 9.38 -3.61 -3.23
CA ILE A 71 9.17 -2.19 -3.58
C ILE A 71 7.72 -1.78 -3.32
N PHE A 72 6.76 -2.62 -3.72
CA PHE A 72 5.35 -2.35 -3.46
C PHE A 72 5.01 -2.44 -1.97
N LYS A 73 5.58 -3.40 -1.24
CA LYS A 73 5.40 -3.48 0.23
C LYS A 73 5.89 -2.22 0.91
N GLU A 74 7.05 -1.71 0.50
CA GLU A 74 7.63 -0.46 1.01
C GLU A 74 6.71 0.73 0.70
N LEU A 75 6.22 0.85 -0.54
CA LEU A 75 5.28 1.90 -0.93
C LEU A 75 3.97 1.86 -0.14
N PHE A 76 3.43 0.66 0.13
CA PHE A 76 2.23 0.52 0.97
C PHE A 76 2.52 0.85 2.43
N ARG A 77 3.71 0.54 2.94
CA ARG A 77 4.12 0.95 4.29
C ARG A 77 4.15 2.48 4.39
N MET A 78 4.80 3.14 3.43
CA MET A 78 4.83 4.62 3.36
C MET A 78 3.42 5.21 3.27
N SER A 79 2.58 4.64 2.41
CA SER A 79 1.17 5.05 2.28
C SER A 79 0.39 4.90 3.59
N ALA A 80 0.58 3.79 4.31
CA ALA A 80 -0.08 3.55 5.58
C ALA A 80 0.39 4.50 6.69
N GLU A 81 1.64 4.96 6.65
CA GLU A 81 2.17 5.94 7.60
C GLU A 81 1.67 7.36 7.31
N GLU A 82 1.58 7.75 6.04
CA GLU A 82 1.17 9.10 5.64
C GLU A 82 -0.35 9.28 5.61
N PHE A 83 -1.07 8.30 5.07
CA PHE A 83 -2.53 8.37 4.85
C PHE A 83 -3.35 7.44 5.77
N GLY A 84 -2.69 6.58 6.54
CA GLY A 84 -3.35 5.55 7.33
C GLY A 84 -3.73 4.32 6.50
N LEU A 85 -4.35 3.33 7.16
CA LEU A 85 -4.86 2.15 6.46
C LEU A 85 -5.98 2.52 5.50
N PRO A 86 -6.05 1.90 4.31
CA PRO A 86 -7.13 2.13 3.37
C PRO A 86 -8.45 1.67 4.02
N GLY A 87 -9.32 2.64 4.34
CA GLY A 87 -10.68 2.38 4.78
C GLY A 87 -11.58 2.04 3.59
N ASN A 88 -12.70 2.74 3.44
CA ASN A 88 -13.56 2.63 2.25
C ASN A 88 -13.02 3.44 1.04
N GLY A 89 -11.81 3.99 1.15
CA GLY A 89 -11.21 4.87 0.15
C GLY A 89 -10.21 4.16 -0.76
N PRO A 90 -9.79 4.81 -1.86
CA PRO A 90 -8.73 4.29 -2.71
C PRO A 90 -7.39 4.21 -1.95
N ILE A 91 -6.53 3.29 -2.38
CA ILE A 91 -5.14 3.24 -1.90
C ILE A 91 -4.37 4.34 -2.61
N THR A 92 -3.89 5.35 -1.87
CA THR A 92 -3.08 6.45 -2.40
C THR A 92 -1.63 6.28 -1.97
N LEU A 93 -0.71 6.23 -2.92
CA LEU A 93 0.72 6.13 -2.69
C LEU A 93 1.36 7.51 -2.58
N PRO A 94 2.36 7.69 -1.70
CA PRO A 94 3.07 8.95 -1.50
C PRO A 94 4.16 9.15 -2.57
N CYS A 95 3.77 9.04 -3.84
CA CYS A 95 4.65 9.26 -4.98
C CYS A 95 3.86 9.88 -6.13
N ASP A 96 4.56 10.55 -7.03
CA ASP A 96 3.99 11.06 -8.28
C ASP A 96 3.84 9.97 -9.34
N SER A 97 3.12 10.29 -10.41
CA SER A 97 2.89 9.36 -11.50
C SER A 97 4.13 8.97 -12.29
N VAL A 98 5.13 9.85 -12.41
CA VAL A 98 6.37 9.57 -13.15
C VAL A 98 7.18 8.51 -12.42
N PHE A 99 7.32 8.65 -11.11
CA PHE A 99 7.94 7.66 -10.25
C PHE A 99 7.18 6.33 -10.31
N MET A 100 5.85 6.37 -10.29
CA MET A 100 5.04 5.16 -10.35
C MET A 100 5.19 4.42 -11.69
N GLU A 101 5.30 5.14 -12.81
CA GLU A 101 5.59 4.56 -14.12
C GLU A 101 6.95 3.87 -14.14
N TYR A 102 7.97 4.51 -13.57
CA TYR A 102 9.30 3.92 -13.42
C TYR A 102 9.27 2.63 -12.59
N VAL A 103 8.59 2.64 -11.44
CA VAL A 103 8.44 1.44 -10.59
C VAL A 103 7.73 0.32 -11.33
N VAL A 104 6.63 0.62 -12.03
CA VAL A 104 5.90 -0.40 -12.81
C VAL A 104 6.77 -0.95 -13.94
N TRP A 105 7.55 -0.12 -14.62
CA TRP A 105 8.50 -0.57 -15.64
C TRP A 105 9.57 -1.50 -15.05
N LEU A 106 10.16 -1.10 -13.92
CA LEU A 106 11.23 -1.82 -13.23
C LEU A 106 10.77 -3.18 -12.70
N VAL A 107 9.58 -3.26 -12.11
CA VAL A 107 9.04 -4.54 -11.60
C VAL A 107 8.53 -5.44 -12.73
N ARG A 108 8.26 -4.89 -13.92
CA ARG A 108 7.88 -5.66 -15.12
C ARG A 108 9.09 -6.24 -15.85
N GLY A 109 10.12 -5.43 -16.07
CA GLY A 109 11.36 -5.85 -16.71
C GLY A 109 12.28 -6.36 -15.62
N HIS A 110 12.41 -7.68 -15.48
CA HIS A 110 13.22 -8.36 -14.47
C HIS A 110 14.61 -7.70 -14.29
N VAL A 111 14.72 -6.72 -13.38
CA VAL A 111 15.96 -5.97 -13.15
C VAL A 111 16.91 -6.78 -12.27
N SER A 112 18.17 -6.38 -12.21
CA SER A 112 19.10 -6.97 -11.25
C SER A 112 18.59 -6.74 -9.82
N LYS A 113 18.76 -7.76 -8.98
CA LYS A 113 18.43 -7.67 -7.55
C LYS A 113 19.15 -6.50 -6.87
N ASP A 114 20.31 -6.12 -7.40
CA ASP A 114 21.09 -4.98 -6.93
C ASP A 114 20.35 -3.66 -7.14
N LEU A 115 19.70 -3.47 -8.29
CA LEU A 115 18.92 -2.27 -8.58
C LEU A 115 17.64 -2.21 -7.74
N GLU A 116 16.96 -3.34 -7.55
CA GLU A 116 15.80 -3.40 -6.64
C GLU A 116 16.21 -3.06 -5.22
N SER A 117 17.34 -3.62 -4.76
CA SER A 117 17.87 -3.38 -3.42
C SER A 117 18.29 -1.92 -3.24
N ALA A 118 18.96 -1.32 -4.23
CA ALA A 118 19.35 0.09 -4.18
C ALA A 118 18.14 1.02 -4.13
N LEU A 119 17.10 0.74 -4.92
CA LEU A 119 15.85 1.50 -4.88
C LEU A 119 15.15 1.36 -3.52
N LEU A 120 15.08 0.14 -2.97
CA LEU A 120 14.51 -0.11 -1.64
C LEU A 120 15.28 0.61 -0.54
N MET A 121 16.61 0.55 -0.59
CA MET A 121 17.47 1.30 0.34
C MET A 121 17.18 2.79 0.23
N SER A 122 17.07 3.34 -0.98
CA SER A 122 16.75 4.75 -1.18
C SER A 122 15.38 5.14 -0.60
N LEU A 123 14.34 4.33 -0.81
CA LEU A 123 13.00 4.56 -0.26
C LEU A 123 12.98 4.47 1.27
N ALA A 124 13.75 3.54 1.84
CA ALA A 124 13.89 3.39 3.28
C ALA A 124 14.71 4.54 3.90
N THR A 125 15.80 4.95 3.24
CA THR A 125 16.74 5.99 3.68
C THR A 125 16.23 7.41 3.41
N GLY A 126 15.28 7.61 2.50
CA GLY A 126 14.57 8.89 2.30
C GLY A 126 13.86 9.39 3.56
N ARG A 127 13.74 8.55 4.59
CA ARG A 127 13.22 8.89 5.92
C ARG A 127 14.30 9.33 6.92
N CYS A 128 15.58 9.26 6.55
CA CYS A 128 16.70 9.63 7.42
C CYS A 128 17.22 11.06 7.21
N CYS A 129 16.62 11.84 6.31
CA CYS A 129 17.01 13.25 6.12
C CYS A 129 16.37 14.22 7.14
N SER A 130 15.65 13.73 8.15
CA SER A 130 15.10 14.59 9.22
C SER A 130 15.91 14.62 10.51
N SER A 131 17.09 13.97 10.59
CA SER A 131 17.99 14.15 11.75
C SER A 131 19.36 13.49 11.54
N SER A 132 20.22 14.06 10.67
CA SER A 132 21.70 13.94 10.80
C SER A 132 22.46 14.60 9.65
N ILE A 133 22.36 15.93 9.52
CA ILE A 133 23.51 16.73 9.03
C ILE A 133 23.68 17.93 9.97
N LEU A 134 24.00 17.60 11.22
CA LEU A 134 24.73 18.51 12.10
C LEU A 134 25.64 17.68 13.00
N SER A 135 26.48 16.81 12.40
CA SER A 135 27.54 16.08 13.10
C SER A 135 28.48 15.40 12.09
N GLN A 136 29.40 16.17 11.52
CA GLN A 136 30.81 15.80 11.28
C GLN A 136 31.47 16.90 10.44
N SER A 137 31.75 18.03 11.08
CA SER A 137 32.99 18.74 10.77
C SER A 137 34.02 18.27 11.78
N ASN A 138 35.06 17.63 11.25
CA ASN A 138 36.17 17.02 11.95
C ASN A 138 36.84 17.95 12.96
N ASP A 139 37.32 17.32 14.02
CA ASP A 139 38.51 17.59 14.81
C ASP A 139 39.08 19.02 14.89
N THR A 140 39.22 19.41 16.16
CA THR A 140 40.23 20.30 16.78
C THR A 140 39.74 21.69 17.15
N CYS A 141 39.30 21.83 18.41
CA CYS A 141 39.75 22.91 19.31
C CYS A 141 39.28 22.60 20.75
N GLN A 142 40.22 22.73 21.68
CA GLN A 142 40.11 22.39 23.10
C GLN A 142 39.02 23.19 23.85
N PRO A 143 38.58 22.72 25.03
CA PRO A 143 37.66 23.47 25.87
C PRO A 143 38.44 24.48 26.73
N LEU A 144 38.10 25.77 26.61
CA LEU A 144 38.42 26.76 27.64
C LEU A 144 37.12 27.26 28.29
N VAL A 145 36.82 26.62 29.42
CA VAL A 145 36.45 27.20 30.72
C VAL A 145 35.69 28.53 30.72
N GLN A 146 34.41 28.43 31.13
CA GLN A 146 33.73 29.20 32.18
C GLN A 146 33.98 30.73 32.33
N SER A 147 32.87 31.48 32.17
CA SER A 147 32.37 32.58 33.01
C SER A 147 33.29 33.74 33.38
N PHE A 148 33.01 34.94 32.87
CA PHE A 148 32.33 36.07 33.56
C PHE A 148 31.91 37.12 32.52
#